data_AF-A0A8J3JE09-F1
#
_entry.id   AF-A0A8J3JE09-F1
#
_cell.length_a   1.000
_cell.length_b   1.000
_cell.length_c   1.000
_cell.angle_alpha   90.00
_cell.angle_beta   90.00
_cell.angle_gamma   90.00
#
_symmetry.space_group_name_H-M   'P 1'
#
loop_
_entity.id
_entity.type
_entity.pdbx_description
1 polymer ?
#
loop_
_entity_poly.entity_id
_entity_poly.type
_entity_poly.pdbx_seq_one_letter_code
_entity_poly.pdbx_strand_id
1 'polypeptide(L)'
;MATQLTSAGPGRRAPHGGRHRTEPYIVRDSAPVTLTGLTAKVVLLGLAAGIAVWAAFPLVEARAWAGLAILAGTTAAIFYLYLTRRHVPAKYLVPGTLLLIAFQIFPILYTASTAFTNFGDGHRGNKAEAIVAIQTASVTQVPGSTEYALAVATTGDPATGPLVFLVTDPATRAVYAGNAAGLRALPEGEVTVNSAGKVTAARGYTVLDAGQASARSAEITAFAVPTPGGAIRSSGLSRAYEGKATREYAEACDCVRDTATGRTWTADEGAGAFVAADGERLAQGWKVGVGLANFSRVLTDSTISGPFLRTLLWNVAFAVGSVAATFALGLLCALALHTPRMRGRALYRVLLILPYAMPSFAMLLVWRDLFNTDFGLVNRLFGLDVDWLGGVWSARLAVVLVQMWLGFPYMFLVATGALQAIPRELTEASTVDGAGPWQSFRRVTLPLLMVALTPLLISSFAFNFNNFNAVYLTTEGGPFPADNPTAGATDLLITYTFRLAFGAAGAQYGFAAAISVFIFAIVALLSAVSFRRTRRQEELYA
;
A
#
# COMPACT_ATOMS: atom_id res chain seq x y z
N MET A 1 -64.44 -75.98 5.37
CA MET A 1 -64.64 -75.36 6.70
C MET A 1 -63.63 -74.24 6.81
N ALA A 2 -63.93 -73.02 6.35
CA ALA A 2 -64.72 -71.99 7.07
C ALA A 2 -64.12 -71.75 8.46
N THR A 3 -63.56 -70.57 8.77
CA THR A 3 -64.35 -69.34 8.94
C THR A 3 -63.52 -68.07 8.62
N GLN A 4 -64.09 -67.20 7.79
CA GLN A 4 -63.73 -65.79 7.56
C GLN A 4 -64.47 -64.88 8.57
N LEU A 5 -64.20 -63.56 8.48
CA LEU A 5 -64.97 -62.36 8.94
C LEU A 5 -64.23 -61.61 10.08
N THR A 6 -63.97 -60.29 10.04
CA THR A 6 -64.47 -59.18 9.20
C THR A 6 -63.61 -57.90 9.36
N SER A 7 -63.40 -57.22 8.22
CA SER A 7 -63.30 -55.76 7.94
C SER A 7 -63.25 -54.70 9.05
N ALA A 8 -62.33 -53.73 8.93
CA ALA A 8 -62.61 -52.30 8.69
C ALA A 8 -61.30 -51.45 8.69
N GLY A 9 -61.08 -50.60 7.69
CA GLY A 9 -60.22 -49.41 7.78
C GLY A 9 -61.07 -48.14 7.61
N PRO A 10 -60.49 -46.92 7.53
CA PRO A 10 -59.39 -46.31 8.26
C PRO A 10 -59.88 -45.08 9.09
N GLY A 11 -59.41 -44.91 10.33
CA GLY A 11 -59.80 -43.78 11.20
C GLY A 11 -58.63 -42.84 11.49
N ARG A 12 -58.59 -41.69 10.82
CA ARG A 12 -57.75 -40.54 11.17
C ARG A 12 -57.95 -40.18 12.66
N ARG A 13 -56.92 -40.34 13.50
CA ARG A 13 -56.90 -39.74 14.83
C ARG A 13 -56.27 -38.34 14.74
N ALA A 14 -57.04 -37.34 15.14
CA ALA A 14 -56.62 -35.96 15.26
C ALA A 14 -55.47 -35.81 16.28
N PRO A 15 -54.56 -34.84 16.10
CA PRO A 15 -53.51 -34.61 17.08
C PRO A 15 -54.12 -33.90 18.30
N HIS A 16 -54.01 -34.55 19.46
CA HIS A 16 -54.29 -33.88 20.73
C HIS A 16 -53.32 -32.72 20.90
N GLY A 17 -53.87 -31.51 21.02
CA GLY A 17 -53.15 -30.29 21.37
C GLY A 17 -52.60 -30.37 22.79
N GLY A 18 -51.43 -30.98 22.95
CA GLY A 18 -50.58 -30.79 24.10
C GLY A 18 -49.93 -29.41 23.99
N ARG A 19 -50.33 -28.49 24.87
CA ARG A 19 -49.57 -27.24 25.09
C ARG A 19 -48.13 -27.63 25.44
N HIS A 20 -47.20 -27.45 24.52
CA HIS A 20 -45.78 -27.43 24.84
C HIS A 20 -45.57 -26.31 25.86
N ARG A 21 -45.49 -26.66 27.15
CA ARG A 21 -44.82 -25.82 28.13
C ARG A 21 -43.38 -25.70 27.62
N THR A 22 -43.06 -24.55 27.06
CA THR A 22 -41.67 -24.13 26.89
C THR A 22 -41.03 -24.19 28.27
N GLU A 23 -40.21 -25.20 28.52
CA GLU A 23 -39.29 -25.18 29.64
C GLU A 23 -38.51 -23.86 29.54
N PRO A 24 -38.47 -23.03 30.61
CA PRO A 24 -37.62 -21.85 30.59
C PRO A 24 -36.19 -22.34 30.33
N TYR A 25 -35.56 -21.80 29.30
CA TYR A 25 -34.12 -21.97 29.05
C TYR A 25 -33.40 -21.58 30.34
N ILE A 26 -32.98 -22.58 31.12
CA ILE A 26 -32.15 -22.37 32.31
C ILE A 26 -30.81 -21.88 31.77
N VAL A 27 -30.60 -20.57 31.87
CA VAL A 27 -29.28 -19.97 31.72
C VAL A 27 -28.40 -20.69 32.74
N ARG A 28 -27.56 -21.62 32.28
CA ARG A 28 -26.56 -22.28 33.13
C ARG A 28 -25.80 -21.18 33.87
N ASP A 29 -25.86 -21.24 35.19
CA ASP A 29 -25.10 -20.36 36.06
C ASP A 29 -23.62 -20.39 35.68
N SER A 30 -23.10 -19.18 35.60
CA SER A 30 -21.75 -18.76 35.27
C SER A 30 -20.66 -19.75 35.65
N ALA A 31 -19.79 -20.11 34.69
CA ALA A 31 -18.44 -20.52 35.06
C ALA A 31 -17.81 -19.40 35.92
N PRO A 32 -17.17 -19.71 37.06
CA PRO A 32 -16.60 -18.70 37.94
C PRO A 32 -15.60 -17.86 37.16
N VAL A 33 -15.69 -16.53 37.29
CA VAL A 33 -14.73 -15.60 36.68
C VAL A 33 -13.37 -15.93 37.26
N THR A 34 -12.49 -16.51 36.45
CA THR A 34 -11.13 -16.83 36.88
C THR A 34 -10.41 -15.52 37.21
N LEU A 35 -9.67 -15.48 38.32
CA LEU A 35 -8.87 -14.32 38.72
C LEU A 35 -8.01 -13.83 37.55
N THR A 36 -7.40 -14.77 36.83
CA THR A 36 -6.62 -14.51 35.62
C THR A 36 -7.41 -13.79 34.53
N GLY A 37 -8.66 -14.21 34.26
CA GLY A 37 -9.52 -13.57 33.25
C GLY A 37 -9.96 -12.16 33.65
N LEU A 38 -10.22 -11.93 34.94
CA LEU A 38 -10.53 -10.60 35.45
C LEU A 38 -9.32 -9.67 35.37
N THR A 39 -8.15 -10.13 35.81
CA THR A 39 -6.90 -9.37 35.76
C THR A 39 -6.54 -9.01 34.31
N ALA A 40 -6.59 -9.98 33.39
CA ALA A 40 -6.33 -9.72 31.97
C ALA A 40 -7.29 -8.68 31.38
N LYS A 41 -8.58 -8.76 31.73
CA LYS A 41 -9.58 -7.78 31.29
C LYS A 41 -9.29 -6.37 31.81
N VAL A 42 -8.95 -6.23 33.09
CA VAL A 42 -8.62 -4.93 33.70
C VAL A 42 -7.36 -4.35 33.06
N VAL A 43 -6.32 -5.16 32.86
CA VAL A 43 -5.08 -4.72 32.19
C VAL A 43 -5.34 -4.24 30.77
N LEU A 44 -6.09 -5.01 29.97
CA LEU A 44 -6.39 -4.65 28.58
C LEU A 44 -7.25 -3.38 28.47
N LEU A 45 -8.25 -3.22 29.34
CA LEU A 45 -9.05 -1.98 29.39
C LEU A 45 -8.23 -0.80 29.89
N GLY A 46 -7.34 -1.02 30.86
CA GLY A 46 -6.39 -0.01 31.35
C GLY A 46 -5.45 0.47 30.24
N LEU A 47 -4.89 -0.46 29.45
CA LEU A 47 -4.08 -0.13 28.28
C LEU A 47 -4.87 0.66 27.23
N ALA A 48 -6.10 0.24 26.93
CA ALA A 48 -6.97 0.96 25.99
C ALA A 48 -7.26 2.40 26.46
N ALA A 49 -7.54 2.60 27.75
CA ALA A 49 -7.69 3.93 28.33
C ALA A 49 -6.38 4.74 28.29
N GLY A 50 -5.24 4.12 28.60
CA GLY A 50 -3.94 4.76 28.51
C GLY A 50 -3.62 5.26 27.10
N ILE A 51 -3.86 4.44 26.08
CA ILE A 51 -3.72 4.81 24.66
C ILE A 51 -4.68 5.94 24.30
N ALA A 52 -5.94 5.89 24.74
CA ALA A 52 -6.91 6.93 24.47
C ALA A 52 -6.54 8.28 25.12
N VAL A 53 -6.06 8.27 26.36
CA VAL A 53 -5.58 9.48 27.03
C VAL A 53 -4.35 10.04 26.33
N TRP A 54 -3.38 9.18 25.98
CA TRP A 54 -2.20 9.59 25.23
C TRP A 54 -2.56 10.22 23.87
N ALA A 55 -3.49 9.61 23.14
CA ALA A 55 -3.96 10.12 21.84
C ALA A 55 -4.82 11.39 21.95
N ALA A 56 -5.41 11.69 23.11
CA ALA A 56 -6.20 12.89 23.33
C ALA A 56 -5.36 14.17 23.37
N PHE A 57 -4.15 14.13 23.94
CA PHE A 57 -3.26 15.29 24.04
C PHE A 57 -2.99 16.00 22.70
N PRO A 58 -2.49 15.32 21.65
CA PRO A 58 -2.24 15.98 20.37
C PRO A 58 -3.52 16.49 19.69
N LEU A 59 -4.67 15.85 19.92
CA LEU A 59 -5.95 16.32 19.38
C LEU A 59 -6.42 17.62 20.03
N VAL A 60 -6.18 17.79 21.33
CA VAL A 60 -6.47 19.03 22.06
C VAL A 60 -5.53 20.15 21.61
N GLU A 61 -4.23 19.86 21.48
CA GLU A 61 -3.23 20.81 20.99
C GLU A 61 -3.56 21.32 19.58
N ALA A 62 -3.97 20.41 18.69
CA ALA A 62 -4.41 20.73 17.33
C ALA A 62 -5.83 21.33 17.25
N ARG A 63 -6.52 21.54 18.38
CA ARG A 63 -7.94 21.99 18.46
C ARG A 63 -8.90 21.13 17.63
N ALA A 64 -8.59 19.85 17.46
CA ALA A 64 -9.35 18.89 16.65
C ALA A 64 -10.51 18.25 17.46
N TRP A 65 -11.49 19.08 17.86
CA TRP A 65 -12.60 18.67 18.74
C TRP A 65 -13.42 17.48 18.22
N ALA A 66 -13.62 17.38 16.90
CA ALA A 66 -14.32 16.26 16.30
C ALA A 66 -13.56 14.93 16.48
N GLY A 67 -12.23 14.95 16.30
CA GLY A 67 -11.39 13.78 16.53
C GLY A 67 -11.40 13.34 17.99
N LEU A 68 -11.37 14.31 18.91
CA LEU A 68 -11.47 14.05 20.35
C LEU A 68 -12.82 13.40 20.72
N ALA A 69 -13.93 13.89 20.15
CA ALA A 69 -15.25 13.32 20.37
C ALA A 69 -15.36 11.87 19.86
N ILE A 70 -14.80 11.57 18.68
CA ILE A 70 -14.75 10.21 18.12
C ILE A 70 -13.91 9.29 19.02
N LEU A 71 -12.75 9.76 19.48
CA LEU A 71 -11.86 8.99 20.36
C LEU A 71 -12.56 8.66 21.70
N ALA A 72 -13.18 9.66 22.33
CA ALA A 72 -13.94 9.48 23.57
C ALA A 72 -15.12 8.51 23.36
N GLY A 73 -15.91 8.70 22.30
CA GLY A 73 -17.04 7.83 21.96
C GLY A 73 -16.63 6.39 21.68
N THR A 74 -15.55 6.17 20.93
CA THR A 74 -15.02 4.83 20.63
C THR A 74 -14.51 4.15 21.89
N THR A 75 -13.79 4.88 22.75
CA THR A 75 -13.30 4.36 24.03
C THR A 75 -14.46 3.99 24.94
N ALA A 76 -15.47 4.85 25.06
CA ALA A 76 -16.68 4.57 25.84
C ALA A 76 -17.44 3.35 25.30
N ALA A 77 -17.54 3.20 23.97
CA ALA A 77 -18.17 2.03 23.34
C ALA A 77 -17.41 0.73 23.63
N ILE A 78 -16.08 0.74 23.59
CA ILE A 78 -15.24 -0.40 23.97
C ILE A 78 -15.47 -0.76 25.45
N PHE A 79 -15.45 0.23 26.34
CA PHE A 79 -15.69 0.02 27.76
C PHE A 79 -17.09 -0.54 28.01
N TYR A 80 -18.12 0.05 27.41
CA TYR A 80 -19.50 -0.45 27.48
C TYR A 80 -19.59 -1.91 26.99
N LEU A 81 -18.97 -2.22 25.86
CA LEU A 81 -19.00 -3.56 25.26
C LEU A 81 -18.36 -4.60 26.19
N TYR A 82 -17.15 -4.34 26.69
CA TYR A 82 -16.40 -5.32 27.47
C TYR A 82 -16.83 -5.39 28.93
N LEU A 83 -17.30 -4.28 29.53
CA LEU A 83 -17.86 -4.29 30.90
C LEU A 83 -19.24 -4.94 30.95
N THR A 84 -20.06 -4.79 29.90
CA THR A 84 -21.39 -5.39 29.84
C THR A 84 -21.35 -6.89 29.49
N ARG A 85 -22.29 -7.68 30.04
CA ARG A 85 -22.40 -9.12 29.76
C ARG A 85 -23.27 -9.48 28.54
N ARG A 86 -24.08 -8.53 28.04
CA ARG A 86 -25.11 -8.75 27.01
C ARG A 86 -24.56 -9.09 25.62
N HIS A 87 -23.48 -8.45 25.18
CA HIS A 87 -23.03 -8.49 23.78
C HIS A 87 -21.83 -9.43 23.57
N VAL A 88 -21.97 -10.71 23.93
CA VAL A 88 -20.88 -11.70 23.81
C VAL A 88 -20.34 -11.80 22.37
N PRO A 89 -21.17 -11.90 21.30
CA PRO A 89 -20.65 -12.01 19.93
C PRO A 89 -19.81 -10.80 19.50
N ALA A 90 -20.23 -9.58 19.87
CA ALA A 90 -19.54 -8.36 19.48
C ALA A 90 -18.14 -8.24 20.11
N LYS A 91 -17.88 -8.88 21.27
CA LYS A 91 -16.53 -8.91 21.88
C LYS A 91 -15.48 -9.62 21.01
N TYR A 92 -15.92 -10.53 20.13
CA TYR A 92 -15.04 -11.22 19.20
C TYR A 92 -14.87 -10.46 17.88
N LEU A 93 -15.92 -9.76 17.42
CA LEU A 93 -15.91 -9.05 16.15
C LEU A 93 -15.22 -7.68 16.24
N VAL A 94 -15.49 -6.93 17.31
CA VAL A 94 -15.10 -5.51 17.41
C VAL A 94 -13.59 -5.27 17.26
N PRO A 95 -12.67 -6.03 17.88
CA PRO A 95 -11.24 -5.84 17.66
C PRO A 95 -10.86 -5.96 16.19
N GLY A 96 -11.35 -6.99 15.50
CA GLY A 96 -11.09 -7.20 14.08
C GLY A 96 -11.70 -6.11 13.21
N THR A 97 -12.92 -5.66 13.53
CA THR A 97 -13.59 -4.56 12.80
C THR A 97 -12.85 -3.23 12.98
N LEU A 98 -12.36 -2.92 14.18
CA LEU A 98 -11.59 -1.70 14.43
C LEU A 98 -10.27 -1.70 13.63
N LEU A 99 -9.55 -2.81 13.62
CA LEU A 99 -8.33 -2.96 12.82
C LEU A 99 -8.64 -2.85 11.32
N LEU A 100 -9.72 -3.46 10.86
CA LEU A 100 -10.17 -3.36 9.47
C LEU A 100 -10.52 -1.90 9.10
N ILE A 101 -11.21 -1.17 9.98
CA ILE A 101 -11.53 0.23 9.73
C ILE A 101 -10.25 1.08 9.67
N ALA A 102 -9.37 0.93 10.66
CA ALA A 102 -8.16 1.73 10.78
C ALA A 102 -7.13 1.46 9.68
N PHE A 103 -6.91 0.18 9.34
CA PHE A 103 -5.82 -0.23 8.44
C PHE A 103 -6.28 -0.54 7.02
N GLN A 104 -7.59 -0.72 6.77
CA GLN A 104 -8.10 -0.97 5.43
C GLN A 104 -9.04 0.15 4.94
N ILE A 105 -10.09 0.47 5.71
CA ILE A 105 -11.12 1.42 5.24
C ILE A 105 -10.60 2.86 5.23
N PHE A 106 -9.91 3.29 6.28
CA PHE A 106 -9.38 4.65 6.35
C PHE A 106 -8.36 4.94 5.23
N PRO A 107 -7.36 4.08 4.94
CA PRO A 107 -6.49 4.28 3.79
C PRO A 107 -7.24 4.35 2.46
N ILE A 108 -8.25 3.49 2.24
CA ILE A 108 -9.08 3.53 1.02
C ILE A 108 -9.78 4.90 0.88
N LEU A 109 -10.42 5.38 1.96
CA LEU A 109 -11.10 6.68 1.96
C LEU A 109 -10.13 7.84 1.80
N TYR A 110 -8.96 7.76 2.42
CA TYR A 110 -7.91 8.75 2.30
C TYR A 110 -7.39 8.84 0.85
N THR A 111 -7.09 7.70 0.23
CA THR A 111 -6.73 7.63 -1.19
C THR A 111 -7.87 8.18 -2.07
N ALA A 112 -9.12 7.78 -1.82
CA ALA A 112 -10.27 8.29 -2.58
C ALA A 112 -10.42 9.81 -2.45
N SER A 113 -10.25 10.37 -1.25
CA SER A 113 -10.30 11.83 -1.04
C SER A 113 -9.15 12.55 -1.75
N THR A 114 -7.97 11.96 -1.77
CA THR A 114 -6.78 12.50 -2.45
C THR A 114 -6.97 12.58 -3.96
N ALA A 115 -7.76 11.65 -4.54
CA ALA A 115 -8.09 11.64 -5.96
C ALA A 115 -8.80 12.92 -6.46
N PHE A 116 -9.48 13.66 -5.57
CA PHE A 116 -10.18 14.90 -5.91
C PHE A 116 -9.30 16.14 -5.75
N THR A 117 -7.98 15.98 -5.60
CA THR A 117 -7.04 17.07 -5.34
C THR A 117 -5.90 17.11 -6.36
N ASN A 118 -5.23 18.25 -6.49
CA ASN A 118 -3.99 18.40 -7.26
C ASN A 118 -2.74 17.93 -6.47
N PHE A 119 -2.92 17.17 -5.38
CA PHE A 119 -1.81 16.77 -4.51
C PHE A 119 -0.69 16.11 -5.30
N GLY A 120 0.54 16.55 -5.09
CA GLY A 120 1.66 16.12 -5.92
C GLY A 120 2.88 17.00 -5.71
N ASP A 121 3.76 16.97 -6.69
CA ASP A 121 4.95 17.79 -6.67
C ASP A 121 4.59 19.29 -6.74
N GLY A 122 5.25 20.07 -5.90
CA GLY A 122 4.92 21.48 -5.70
C GLY A 122 3.61 21.77 -4.94
N HIS A 123 2.67 20.84 -4.82
CA HIS A 123 1.32 21.09 -4.27
C HIS A 123 1.04 20.21 -3.03
N ARG A 124 1.81 20.42 -1.96
CA ARG A 124 1.78 19.53 -0.78
C ARG A 124 0.99 20.09 0.40
N GLY A 125 1.02 21.41 0.56
CA GLY A 125 0.55 22.11 1.74
C GLY A 125 -0.51 23.15 1.43
N ASN A 126 -0.68 24.07 2.38
CA ASN A 126 -1.53 25.24 2.19
C ASN A 126 -0.78 26.39 1.48
N LYS A 127 -1.49 27.46 1.13
CA LYS A 127 -0.94 28.61 0.42
C LYS A 127 0.14 29.35 1.20
N ALA A 128 0.00 29.47 2.52
CA ALA A 128 1.00 30.13 3.36
C ALA A 128 2.34 29.37 3.34
N GLU A 129 2.29 28.05 3.46
CA GLU A 129 3.46 27.17 3.33
C GLU A 129 4.09 27.28 1.94
N ALA A 130 3.27 27.36 0.89
CA ALA A 130 3.75 27.54 -0.48
C ALA A 130 4.48 28.89 -0.66
N ILE A 131 3.94 29.98 -0.12
CA ILE A 131 4.56 31.32 -0.16
C ILE A 131 5.93 31.27 0.52
N VAL A 132 6.02 30.71 1.73
CA VAL A 132 7.28 30.56 2.45
C VAL A 132 8.28 29.76 1.61
N ALA A 133 7.87 28.63 1.03
CA ALA A 133 8.74 27.81 0.18
C ALA A 133 9.24 28.57 -1.07
N ILE A 134 8.40 29.38 -1.71
CA ILE A 134 8.78 30.21 -2.86
C ILE A 134 9.82 31.26 -2.47
N GLN A 135 9.58 31.97 -1.37
CA GLN A 135 10.49 33.00 -0.86
C GLN A 135 11.83 32.39 -0.51
N THR A 136 11.84 31.31 0.28
CA THR A 136 13.06 30.59 0.68
C THR A 136 13.85 30.06 -0.52
N ALA A 137 13.18 29.50 -1.53
CA ALA A 137 13.85 28.98 -2.73
C ALA A 137 14.49 30.10 -3.59
N SER A 138 13.95 31.31 -3.52
CA SER A 138 14.42 32.49 -4.27
C SER A 138 15.56 33.27 -3.61
N VAL A 139 16.07 32.78 -2.48
CA VAL A 139 17.13 33.48 -1.74
C VAL A 139 18.44 33.45 -2.52
N THR A 140 18.96 34.64 -2.84
CA THR A 140 20.26 34.84 -3.50
C THR A 140 21.19 35.72 -2.66
N GLN A 141 22.49 35.59 -2.90
CA GLN A 141 23.49 36.44 -2.26
C GLN A 141 23.30 37.89 -2.71
N VAL A 142 23.29 38.82 -1.75
CA VAL A 142 23.15 40.26 -2.00
C VAL A 142 24.50 40.93 -1.71
N PRO A 143 24.91 41.98 -2.45
CA PRO A 143 26.12 42.73 -2.12
C PRO A 143 26.11 43.21 -0.66
N GLY A 144 27.15 42.84 0.11
CA GLY A 144 27.25 43.14 1.54
C GLY A 144 26.68 42.08 2.49
N SER A 145 26.23 40.92 2.00
CA SER A 145 25.79 39.79 2.82
C SER A 145 26.90 39.22 3.71
N THR A 146 26.58 38.88 4.96
CA THR A 146 27.48 38.16 5.85
C THR A 146 27.77 36.76 5.32
N GLU A 147 29.05 36.42 5.10
CA GLU A 147 29.50 35.05 4.83
C GLU A 147 29.84 34.34 6.15
N TYR A 148 29.20 33.19 6.37
CA TYR A 148 29.44 32.32 7.51
C TYR A 148 30.37 31.18 7.13
N ALA A 149 31.21 30.75 8.07
CA ALA A 149 31.89 29.46 7.95
C ALA A 149 30.85 28.35 8.20
N LEU A 150 30.76 27.37 7.28
CA LEU A 150 29.77 26.30 7.34
C LEU A 150 30.43 24.96 7.67
N ALA A 151 29.83 24.24 8.63
CA ALA A 151 29.98 22.80 8.77
C ALA A 151 28.59 22.15 8.62
N VAL A 152 28.48 21.20 7.70
CA VAL A 152 27.24 20.44 7.51
C VAL A 152 27.20 19.31 8.52
N ALA A 153 26.12 19.22 9.28
CA ALA A 153 25.89 18.17 10.25
C ALA A 153 24.52 17.53 10.05
N THR A 154 24.31 16.39 10.71
CA THR A 154 23.01 15.71 10.77
C THR A 154 22.59 15.49 12.22
N THR A 155 21.29 15.36 12.43
CA THR A 155 20.76 14.79 13.68
C THR A 155 20.61 13.28 13.52
N GLY A 156 21.47 12.51 14.17
CA GLY A 156 21.47 11.04 14.07
C GLY A 156 22.42 10.51 12.99
N ASP A 157 21.89 9.71 12.07
CA ASP A 157 22.64 9.00 11.03
C ASP A 157 23.20 9.98 9.97
N PRO A 158 24.53 9.99 9.70
CA PRO A 158 25.15 10.78 8.64
C PRO A 158 24.50 10.65 7.25
N ALA A 159 24.05 9.44 6.89
CA ALA A 159 23.57 9.16 5.53
C ALA A 159 22.13 9.64 5.31
N THR A 160 21.27 9.52 6.33
CA THR A 160 19.81 9.69 6.18
C THR A 160 19.21 10.72 7.13
N GLY A 161 19.96 11.17 8.14
CA GLY A 161 19.48 12.10 9.16
C GLY A 161 19.18 13.49 8.59
N PRO A 162 18.29 14.27 9.26
CA PRO A 162 17.98 15.64 8.88
C PRO A 162 19.23 16.53 8.91
N LEU A 163 19.43 17.30 7.84
CA LEU A 163 20.54 18.25 7.71
C LEU A 163 20.40 19.41 8.70
N VAL A 164 21.53 19.83 9.25
CA VAL A 164 21.69 20.99 10.11
C VAL A 164 22.92 21.75 9.65
N PHE A 165 22.77 23.06 9.46
CA PHE A 165 23.89 23.94 9.13
C PHE A 165 24.46 24.48 10.43
N LEU A 166 25.68 24.09 10.77
CA LEU A 166 26.45 24.71 11.84
C LEU A 166 27.21 25.88 11.24
N VAL A 167 26.76 27.10 11.54
CA VAL A 167 27.31 28.33 10.96
C VAL A 167 28.00 29.15 12.05
N THR A 168 29.20 29.61 11.74
CA THR A 168 29.97 30.49 12.62
C THR A 168 29.98 31.89 12.03
N ASP A 169 29.56 32.87 12.83
CA ASP A 169 29.59 34.28 12.48
C ASP A 169 31.04 34.80 12.51
N PRO A 170 31.55 35.41 11.41
CA PRO A 170 32.93 35.90 11.37
C PRO A 170 33.19 37.10 12.30
N ALA A 171 32.17 37.91 12.61
CA ALA A 171 32.30 39.12 13.42
C ALA A 171 32.22 38.81 14.91
N THR A 172 31.26 37.98 15.32
CA THR A 172 31.00 37.67 16.73
C THR A 172 31.65 36.37 17.20
N ARG A 173 32.10 35.52 16.27
CA ARG A 173 32.54 34.12 16.51
C ARG A 173 31.52 33.22 17.20
N ALA A 174 30.26 33.68 17.30
CA ALA A 174 29.17 32.86 17.81
C ALA A 174 28.82 31.75 16.81
N VAL A 175 28.49 30.57 17.33
CA VAL A 175 28.11 29.40 16.54
C VAL A 175 26.61 29.19 16.66
N TYR A 176 25.96 28.96 15.52
CA TYR A 176 24.52 28.70 15.44
C TYR A 176 24.26 27.37 14.76
N ALA A 177 23.25 26.64 15.25
CA ALA A 177 22.63 25.51 14.56
C ALA A 177 21.40 26.00 13.79
N GLY A 178 21.46 25.91 12.47
CA GLY A 178 20.39 26.25 11.56
C GLY A 178 19.65 25.01 11.07
N ASN A 179 18.34 24.98 11.25
CA ASN A 179 17.46 23.96 10.68
C ASN A 179 16.26 24.62 9.97
N ALA A 180 15.31 23.82 9.50
CA ALA A 180 14.10 24.33 8.83
C ALA A 180 13.22 25.25 9.71
N ALA A 181 13.36 25.19 11.05
CA ALA A 181 12.65 26.06 11.98
C ALA A 181 13.38 27.39 12.26
N GLY A 182 14.63 27.53 11.82
CA GLY A 182 15.44 28.75 11.96
C GLY A 182 16.79 28.51 12.63
N LEU A 183 17.38 29.59 13.14
CA LEU A 183 18.69 29.59 13.81
C LEU A 183 18.55 29.49 15.33
N ARG A 184 19.35 28.60 15.94
CA ARG A 184 19.51 28.48 17.39
C ARG A 184 20.98 28.65 17.77
N ALA A 185 21.29 29.56 18.69
CA ALA A 185 22.66 29.72 19.21
C ALA A 185 23.09 28.46 19.97
N LEU A 186 24.34 28.02 19.75
CA LEU A 186 24.97 26.95 20.51
C LEU A 186 25.91 27.54 21.55
N PRO A 187 25.85 27.08 22.83
CA PRO A 187 26.79 27.53 23.85
C PRO A 187 28.23 27.14 23.49
N GLU A 188 29.20 28.00 23.80
CA GLU A 188 30.63 27.77 23.49
C GLU A 188 31.18 26.46 24.07
N GLY A 189 30.63 25.96 25.18
CA GLY A 189 31.04 24.68 25.80
C GLY A 189 30.53 23.42 25.09
N GLU A 190 29.66 23.54 24.09
CA GLU A 190 29.06 22.41 23.37
C GLU A 190 29.59 22.23 21.94
N VAL A 191 30.50 23.11 21.50
CA VAL A 191 31.03 23.15 20.13
C VAL A 191 32.55 23.28 20.13
N THR A 192 33.20 22.58 19.22
CA THR A 192 34.63 22.71 18.93
C THR A 192 34.80 23.33 17.57
N VAL A 193 35.54 24.44 17.50
CA VAL A 193 35.76 25.23 16.27
C VAL A 193 37.25 25.27 15.97
N ASN A 194 37.63 25.06 14.71
CA ASN A 194 39.03 25.15 14.30
C ASN A 194 39.48 26.61 14.08
N SER A 195 40.76 26.82 13.80
CA SER A 195 41.35 28.14 13.55
C SER A 195 40.76 28.88 12.35
N ALA A 196 40.08 28.17 11.44
CA ALA A 196 39.38 28.74 10.29
C ALA A 196 37.90 29.06 10.57
N GLY A 197 37.43 28.92 11.82
CA GLY A 197 36.04 29.18 12.20
C GLY A 197 35.07 28.05 11.86
N LYS A 198 35.56 26.90 11.37
CA LYS A 198 34.72 25.74 11.02
C LYS A 198 34.50 24.84 12.23
N VAL A 199 33.24 24.48 12.49
CA VAL A 199 32.87 23.56 13.57
C VAL A 199 33.32 22.14 13.22
N THR A 200 34.08 21.49 14.11
CA THR A 200 34.59 20.12 13.95
C THR A 200 33.84 19.11 14.81
N ALA A 201 33.24 19.55 15.91
CA ALA A 201 32.38 18.74 16.76
C ALA A 201 31.32 19.60 17.43
N ALA A 202 30.10 19.07 17.58
CA ALA A 202 29.00 19.73 18.29
C ALA A 202 28.17 18.69 19.04
N ARG A 203 27.83 18.96 20.30
CA ARG A 203 27.08 18.01 21.14
C ARG A 203 25.68 17.78 20.57
N GLY A 204 25.33 16.51 20.32
CA GLY A 204 24.04 16.13 19.76
C GLY A 204 23.92 16.24 18.23
N TYR A 205 25.01 16.60 17.53
CA TYR A 205 25.06 16.65 16.07
C TYR A 205 26.23 15.85 15.53
N THR A 206 26.00 15.14 14.44
CA THR A 206 27.05 14.40 13.73
C THR A 206 27.54 15.24 12.56
N VAL A 207 28.74 15.82 12.68
CA VAL A 207 29.35 16.62 11.61
C VAL A 207 29.78 15.69 10.47
N LEU A 208 29.37 16.01 9.24
CA LEU A 208 29.68 15.21 8.06
C LEU A 208 31.11 15.47 7.59
N ASP A 209 31.78 14.40 7.15
CA ASP A 209 33.03 14.53 6.42
C ASP A 209 32.79 15.00 4.96
N ALA A 210 33.87 15.29 4.24
CA ALA A 210 33.78 15.80 2.87
C ALA A 210 33.14 14.79 1.88
N GLY A 211 33.34 13.49 2.07
CA GLY A 211 32.77 12.45 1.21
C GLY A 211 31.27 12.30 1.44
N GLN A 212 30.85 12.27 2.70
CA GLN A 212 29.45 12.23 3.11
C GLN A 212 28.69 13.49 2.68
N ALA A 213 29.29 14.66 2.87
CA ALA A 213 28.69 15.93 2.42
C ALA A 213 28.60 16.01 0.88
N SER A 214 29.60 15.51 0.15
CA SER A 214 29.55 15.47 -1.32
C SER A 214 28.45 14.54 -1.84
N ALA A 215 28.25 13.39 -1.19
CA ALA A 215 27.18 12.45 -1.52
C ALA A 215 25.78 13.07 -1.36
N ARG A 216 25.64 14.08 -0.50
CA ARG A 216 24.38 14.81 -0.24
C ARG A 216 24.39 16.26 -0.77
N SER A 217 25.27 16.57 -1.73
CA SER A 217 25.48 17.93 -2.24
C SER A 217 24.21 18.60 -2.81
N ALA A 218 23.36 17.85 -3.51
CA ALA A 218 22.09 18.36 -4.04
C ALA A 218 21.14 18.80 -2.92
N GLU A 219 21.04 18.00 -1.86
CA GLU A 219 20.20 18.27 -0.69
C GLU A 219 20.73 19.48 0.11
N ILE A 220 22.05 19.54 0.31
CA ILE A 220 22.72 20.68 0.95
C ILE A 220 22.47 21.98 0.17
N THR A 221 22.58 21.95 -1.16
CA THR A 221 22.38 23.12 -2.01
C THR A 221 20.92 23.60 -2.00
N ALA A 222 19.97 22.66 -1.89
CA ALA A 222 18.55 22.95 -1.76
C ALA A 222 18.16 23.42 -0.34
N PHE A 223 18.96 23.09 0.68
CA PHE A 223 18.69 23.44 2.06
C PHE A 223 18.88 24.94 2.31
N ALA A 224 17.95 25.51 3.04
CA ALA A 224 17.97 26.91 3.44
C ALA A 224 17.48 27.04 4.87
N VAL A 225 18.18 27.83 5.66
CA VAL A 225 17.83 28.10 7.06
C VAL A 225 17.16 29.47 7.14
N PRO A 226 15.88 29.57 7.53
CA PRO A 226 15.19 30.85 7.65
C PRO A 226 15.86 31.77 8.68
N THR A 227 16.00 33.06 8.37
CA THR A 227 16.47 34.11 9.29
C THR A 227 15.54 35.31 9.26
N PRO A 228 15.57 36.21 10.27
CA PRO A 228 14.81 37.46 10.22
C PRO A 228 15.14 38.34 9.01
N GLY A 229 16.34 38.21 8.44
CA GLY A 229 16.82 38.98 7.30
C GLY A 229 16.65 38.29 5.93
N GLY A 230 16.16 37.04 5.89
CA GLY A 230 16.03 36.24 4.67
C GLY A 230 16.25 34.75 4.94
N ALA A 231 17.29 34.17 4.35
CA ALA A 231 17.70 32.82 4.69
C ALA A 231 19.20 32.61 4.48
N ILE A 232 19.80 31.70 5.25
CA ILE A 232 21.17 31.25 5.04
C ILE A 232 21.18 30.07 4.07
N ARG A 233 21.98 30.17 3.01
CA ARG A 233 22.21 29.11 2.03
C ARG A 233 23.68 28.76 1.91
N SER A 234 23.98 27.52 1.58
CA SER A 234 25.35 27.07 1.36
C SER A 234 25.92 27.63 0.05
N SER A 235 27.16 28.10 0.10
CA SER A 235 28.01 28.36 -1.06
C SER A 235 29.18 27.36 -1.02
N GLY A 236 28.98 26.22 -1.69
CA GLY A 236 29.83 25.03 -1.53
C GLY A 236 29.63 24.33 -0.18
N LEU A 237 30.63 23.56 0.27
CA LEU A 237 30.53 22.71 1.47
C LEU A 237 31.13 23.34 2.75
N SER A 238 31.74 24.52 2.64
CA SER A 238 32.50 25.16 3.72
C SER A 238 32.10 26.60 4.00
N ARG A 239 31.26 27.20 3.16
CA ARG A 239 30.75 28.56 3.34
C ARG A 239 29.24 28.58 3.19
N ALA A 240 28.62 29.52 3.89
CA ALA A 240 27.22 29.87 3.70
C ALA A 240 27.11 31.39 3.67
N TYR A 241 26.05 31.91 3.06
CA TYR A 241 25.77 33.35 3.05
C TYR A 241 24.34 33.58 3.50
N GLU A 242 24.08 34.69 4.18
CA GLU A 242 22.73 35.18 4.40
C GLU A 242 22.28 35.93 3.15
N GLY A 243 21.35 35.33 2.41
CA GLY A 243 20.75 35.94 1.22
C GLY A 243 19.39 36.56 1.54
N LYS A 244 18.93 37.43 0.64
CA LYS A 244 17.54 37.92 0.64
C LYS A 244 16.75 37.21 -0.45
N ALA A 245 15.46 36.99 -0.18
CA ALA A 245 14.55 36.44 -1.18
C ALA A 245 14.42 37.44 -2.34
N THR A 246 14.72 37.01 -3.57
CA THR A 246 14.44 37.83 -4.75
C THR A 246 12.97 37.84 -5.10
N ARG A 247 12.20 36.86 -4.62
CA ARG A 247 10.75 36.80 -4.81
C ARG A 247 10.05 37.16 -3.51
N GLU A 248 9.25 38.21 -3.54
CA GLU A 248 8.50 38.70 -2.40
C GLU A 248 6.99 38.56 -2.66
N TYR A 249 6.26 38.10 -1.64
CA TYR A 249 4.81 38.04 -1.70
C TYR A 249 4.22 39.38 -1.27
N ALA A 250 3.30 39.90 -2.08
CA ALA A 250 2.56 41.12 -1.80
C ALA A 250 1.08 40.79 -1.57
N GLU A 251 0.62 41.02 -0.33
CA GLU A 251 -0.74 40.70 0.09
C GLU A 251 -1.80 41.53 -0.66
N ALA A 252 -1.49 42.76 -1.04
CA ALA A 252 -2.43 43.67 -1.70
C ALA A 252 -2.91 43.19 -3.08
N CYS A 253 -2.06 42.46 -3.82
CA CYS A 253 -2.37 41.91 -5.14
C CYS A 253 -2.54 40.39 -5.13
N ASP A 254 -2.31 39.76 -3.97
CA ASP A 254 -2.19 38.30 -3.84
C ASP A 254 -1.24 37.72 -4.90
N CYS A 255 -0.04 38.30 -4.97
CA CYS A 255 0.91 38.04 -6.03
C CYS A 255 2.34 37.95 -5.51
N VAL A 256 3.16 37.14 -6.19
CA VAL A 256 4.60 37.05 -5.96
C VAL A 256 5.29 37.92 -7.00
N ARG A 257 6.19 38.81 -6.57
CA ARG A 257 6.97 39.68 -7.44
C ARG A 257 8.46 39.39 -7.30
N ASP A 258 9.13 39.26 -8.43
CA ASP A 258 10.58 39.13 -8.50
C ASP A 258 11.22 40.53 -8.52
N THR A 259 12.08 40.81 -7.55
CA THR A 259 12.74 42.12 -7.34
C THR A 259 13.87 42.37 -8.33
N ALA A 260 14.42 41.33 -8.96
CA ALA A 260 15.49 41.46 -9.94
C ALA A 260 14.94 41.70 -11.35
N THR A 261 13.86 41.02 -11.72
CA THR A 261 13.28 41.09 -13.08
C THR A 261 12.02 41.94 -13.16
N GLY A 262 11.39 42.26 -12.03
CA GLY A 262 10.10 42.95 -11.97
C GLY A 262 8.89 42.08 -12.32
N ARG A 263 9.10 40.80 -12.64
CA ARG A 263 8.06 39.87 -13.07
C ARG A 263 7.12 39.54 -11.92
N THR A 264 5.84 39.35 -12.24
CA THR A 264 4.77 39.12 -11.24
C THR A 264 3.96 37.88 -11.60
N TRP A 265 3.66 37.06 -10.59
CA TRP A 265 2.78 35.90 -10.68
C TRP A 265 1.61 36.09 -9.72
N THR A 266 0.37 36.05 -10.23
CA THR A 266 -0.84 36.21 -9.43
C THR A 266 -1.36 34.84 -8.98
N ALA A 267 -1.97 34.78 -7.79
CA ALA A 267 -2.57 33.56 -7.30
C ALA A 267 -3.74 33.10 -8.17
N ASP A 268 -3.71 31.85 -8.60
CA ASP A 268 -4.84 31.13 -9.20
C ASP A 268 -5.34 30.09 -8.18
N GLU A 269 -6.45 30.40 -7.52
CA GLU A 269 -7.09 29.53 -6.52
C GLU A 269 -7.67 28.24 -7.12
N GLY A 270 -8.05 28.25 -8.40
CA GLY A 270 -8.57 27.07 -9.08
C GLY A 270 -7.47 26.06 -9.40
N ALA A 271 -6.30 26.57 -9.79
CA ALA A 271 -5.15 25.76 -10.14
C ALA A 271 -4.22 25.48 -8.95
N GLY A 272 -4.37 26.21 -7.84
CA GLY A 272 -3.56 26.12 -6.64
C GLY A 272 -2.12 26.57 -6.86
N ALA A 273 -1.88 27.57 -7.71
CA ALA A 273 -0.52 28.00 -8.05
C ALA A 273 -0.46 29.50 -8.34
N PHE A 274 0.75 30.07 -8.31
CA PHE A 274 1.00 31.41 -8.82
C PHE A 274 1.33 31.35 -10.31
N VAL A 275 0.61 32.13 -11.11
CA VAL A 275 0.67 32.12 -12.58
C VAL A 275 0.98 33.52 -13.12
N ALA A 276 1.93 33.63 -14.03
CA ALA A 276 2.25 34.86 -14.73
C ALA A 276 1.29 35.11 -15.91
N ALA A 277 1.29 36.32 -16.45
CA ALA A 277 0.41 36.69 -17.57
C ALA A 277 0.62 35.88 -18.86
N ASP A 278 1.79 35.27 -19.03
CA ASP A 278 2.14 34.39 -20.15
C ASP A 278 1.85 32.90 -19.89
N GLY A 279 1.28 32.58 -18.72
CA GLY A 279 0.94 31.22 -18.32
C GLY A 279 2.06 30.47 -17.60
N GLU A 280 3.24 31.07 -17.38
CA GLU A 280 4.30 30.44 -16.59
C GLU A 280 3.85 30.28 -15.13
N ARG A 281 4.03 29.08 -14.57
CA ARG A 281 3.63 28.75 -13.20
C ARG A 281 4.86 28.62 -12.31
N LEU A 282 4.78 29.15 -11.10
CA LEU A 282 5.80 28.85 -10.09
C LEU A 282 5.75 27.36 -9.74
N ALA A 283 6.91 26.77 -9.52
CA ALA A 283 7.04 25.33 -9.23
C ALA A 283 6.35 24.92 -7.92
N GLN A 284 6.28 25.83 -6.94
CA GLN A 284 5.59 25.60 -5.67
C GLN A 284 4.20 26.23 -5.71
N GLY A 285 3.22 25.48 -5.24
CA GLY A 285 1.81 25.84 -5.14
C GLY A 285 1.18 25.21 -3.91
N TRP A 286 -0.15 25.21 -3.84
CA TRP A 286 -0.91 24.66 -2.72
C TRP A 286 -1.93 23.64 -3.17
N LYS A 287 -2.30 22.78 -2.22
CA LYS A 287 -3.28 21.74 -2.44
C LYS A 287 -4.67 22.37 -2.55
N VAL A 288 -5.35 22.11 -3.67
CA VAL A 288 -6.74 22.52 -3.93
C VAL A 288 -7.57 21.34 -4.41
N GLY A 289 -8.89 21.47 -4.28
CA GLY A 289 -9.84 20.51 -4.84
C GLY A 289 -9.99 20.73 -6.35
N VAL A 290 -9.73 19.71 -7.15
CA VAL A 290 -9.86 19.74 -8.63
C VAL A 290 -11.13 19.06 -9.14
N GLY A 291 -12.05 18.71 -8.23
CA GLY A 291 -13.27 17.99 -8.56
C GLY A 291 -12.98 16.70 -9.32
N LEU A 292 -13.58 16.53 -10.50
CA LEU A 292 -13.45 15.33 -11.32
C LEU A 292 -12.32 15.39 -12.36
N ALA A 293 -11.47 16.43 -12.36
CA ALA A 293 -10.46 16.63 -13.40
C ALA A 293 -9.49 15.45 -13.56
N ASN A 294 -9.07 14.84 -12.44
CA ASN A 294 -8.19 13.66 -12.49
C ASN A 294 -8.89 12.46 -13.14
N PHE A 295 -10.19 12.26 -12.86
CA PHE A 295 -10.97 11.17 -13.42
C PHE A 295 -11.26 11.39 -14.91
N SER A 296 -11.62 12.62 -15.31
CA SER A 296 -11.85 12.95 -16.71
C SER A 296 -10.57 12.76 -17.53
N ARG A 297 -9.42 13.20 -17.00
CA ARG A 297 -8.11 13.06 -17.65
C ARG A 297 -7.78 11.61 -18.00
N VAL A 298 -8.08 10.63 -17.13
CA VAL A 298 -7.88 9.20 -17.43
C VAL A 298 -8.66 8.76 -18.67
N LEU A 299 -9.84 9.35 -18.92
CA LEU A 299 -10.76 8.95 -19.99
C LEU A 299 -10.62 9.78 -21.27
N THR A 300 -10.24 11.05 -21.16
CA THR A 300 -10.26 12.01 -22.28
C THR A 300 -8.89 12.36 -22.84
N ASP A 301 -7.83 12.26 -22.02
CA ASP A 301 -6.46 12.55 -22.46
C ASP A 301 -5.94 11.37 -23.28
N SER A 302 -5.72 11.57 -24.58
CA SER A 302 -5.25 10.51 -25.49
C SER A 302 -3.88 9.96 -25.10
N THR A 303 -3.05 10.77 -24.43
CA THR A 303 -1.71 10.37 -23.98
C THR A 303 -1.77 9.43 -22.77
N ILE A 304 -2.87 9.43 -22.02
CA ILE A 304 -3.06 8.60 -20.82
C ILE A 304 -4.06 7.47 -21.05
N SER A 305 -5.21 7.75 -21.65
CA SER A 305 -6.30 6.79 -21.88
C SER A 305 -5.85 5.59 -22.74
N GLY A 306 -5.04 5.83 -23.78
CA GLY A 306 -4.48 4.79 -24.63
C GLY A 306 -3.59 3.79 -23.85
N PRO A 307 -2.52 4.26 -23.19
CA PRO A 307 -1.71 3.44 -22.30
C PRO A 307 -2.52 2.76 -21.18
N PHE A 308 -3.41 3.49 -20.52
CA PHE A 308 -4.27 2.96 -19.46
C PHE A 308 -5.09 1.74 -19.94
N LEU A 309 -5.73 1.83 -21.10
CA LEU A 309 -6.52 0.72 -21.67
C LEU A 309 -5.63 -0.47 -22.07
N ARG A 310 -4.47 -0.22 -22.69
CA ARG A 310 -3.50 -1.28 -23.04
C ARG A 310 -3.00 -2.00 -21.79
N THR A 311 -2.66 -1.25 -20.75
CA THR A 311 -2.26 -1.78 -19.44
C THR A 311 -3.40 -2.54 -18.78
N LEU A 312 -4.64 -2.03 -18.80
CA LEU A 312 -5.81 -2.74 -18.27
C LEU A 312 -6.04 -4.09 -18.95
N LEU A 313 -5.96 -4.14 -20.28
CA LEU A 313 -6.14 -5.38 -21.03
C LEU A 313 -5.06 -6.42 -20.67
N TRP A 314 -3.80 -5.99 -20.62
CA TRP A 314 -2.71 -6.85 -20.16
C TRP A 314 -2.91 -7.27 -18.70
N ASN A 315 -3.31 -6.36 -17.81
CA ASN A 315 -3.50 -6.63 -16.39
C ASN A 315 -4.56 -7.72 -16.15
N VAL A 316 -5.68 -7.67 -16.90
CA VAL A 316 -6.71 -8.73 -16.87
C VAL A 316 -6.13 -10.04 -17.42
N ALA A 317 -5.44 -10.01 -18.55
CA ALA A 317 -4.85 -11.21 -19.15
C ALA A 317 -3.80 -11.86 -18.23
N PHE A 318 -2.97 -11.04 -17.57
CA PHE A 318 -2.01 -11.46 -16.56
C PHE A 318 -2.72 -12.11 -15.37
N ALA A 319 -3.70 -11.44 -14.77
CA ALA A 319 -4.41 -11.97 -13.61
C ALA A 319 -5.13 -13.29 -13.91
N VAL A 320 -5.83 -13.39 -15.06
CA VAL A 320 -6.48 -14.62 -15.50
C VAL A 320 -5.44 -15.71 -15.82
N GLY A 321 -4.39 -15.37 -16.57
CA GLY A 321 -3.33 -16.30 -16.96
C GLY A 321 -2.59 -16.88 -15.77
N SER A 322 -2.21 -16.03 -14.80
CA SER A 322 -1.56 -16.45 -13.56
C SER A 322 -2.44 -17.34 -12.70
N VAL A 323 -3.73 -17.00 -12.52
CA VAL A 323 -4.67 -17.85 -11.78
C VAL A 323 -4.87 -19.18 -12.48
N ALA A 324 -5.09 -19.18 -13.79
CA ALA A 324 -5.29 -20.40 -14.56
C ALA A 324 -4.06 -21.31 -14.52
N ALA A 325 -2.85 -20.75 -14.71
CA ALA A 325 -1.60 -21.50 -14.71
C ALA A 325 -1.29 -22.10 -13.31
N THR A 326 -1.39 -21.29 -12.26
CA THR A 326 -1.15 -21.73 -10.88
C THR A 326 -2.18 -22.77 -10.42
N PHE A 327 -3.46 -22.56 -10.77
CA PHE A 327 -4.53 -23.50 -10.45
C PHE A 327 -4.36 -24.83 -11.19
N ALA A 328 -4.10 -24.80 -12.49
CA ALA A 328 -3.92 -26.00 -13.29
C ALA A 328 -2.75 -26.85 -12.79
N LEU A 329 -1.58 -26.22 -12.55
CA LEU A 329 -0.40 -26.92 -12.03
C LEU A 329 -0.63 -27.40 -10.59
N GLY A 330 -1.18 -26.56 -9.73
CA GLY A 330 -1.47 -26.91 -8.34
C GLY A 330 -2.45 -28.07 -8.21
N LEU A 331 -3.54 -28.05 -8.98
CA LEU A 331 -4.53 -29.13 -9.02
C LEU A 331 -3.93 -30.42 -9.58
N LEU A 332 -3.13 -30.34 -10.65
CA LEU A 332 -2.45 -31.50 -11.22
C LEU A 332 -1.53 -32.17 -10.19
N CYS A 333 -0.71 -31.38 -9.49
CA CYS A 333 0.12 -31.88 -8.40
C CYS A 333 -0.72 -32.48 -7.26
N ALA A 334 -1.83 -31.83 -6.90
CA ALA A 334 -2.71 -32.31 -5.82
C ALA A 334 -3.33 -33.66 -6.15
N LEU A 335 -3.85 -33.82 -7.38
CA LEU A 335 -4.42 -35.08 -7.86
C LEU A 335 -3.36 -36.20 -7.92
N ALA A 336 -2.15 -35.89 -8.41
CA ALA A 336 -1.05 -36.84 -8.47
C ALA A 336 -0.67 -37.37 -7.08
N LEU A 337 -0.59 -36.49 -6.08
CA LEU A 337 -0.20 -36.85 -4.70
C LEU A 337 -1.37 -37.41 -3.87
N HIS A 338 -2.62 -37.17 -4.26
CA HIS A 338 -3.80 -37.72 -3.60
C HIS A 338 -3.97 -39.24 -3.84
N THR A 339 -3.32 -39.78 -4.88
CA THR A 339 -3.48 -41.19 -5.27
C THR A 339 -2.93 -42.16 -4.21
N PRO A 340 -3.72 -43.18 -3.76
CA PRO A 340 -3.35 -44.15 -2.72
C PRO A 340 -2.06 -44.95 -2.99
N ARG A 341 -1.62 -45.04 -4.24
CA ARG A 341 -0.44 -45.80 -4.67
C ARG A 341 0.87 -45.02 -4.63
N MET A 342 0.81 -43.70 -4.41
CA MET A 342 2.01 -42.85 -4.44
C MET A 342 2.89 -43.10 -3.20
N ARG A 343 4.14 -43.53 -3.42
CA ARG A 343 5.17 -43.70 -2.37
C ARG A 343 5.94 -42.39 -2.18
N GLY A 344 6.48 -42.16 -0.98
CA GLY A 344 7.31 -40.96 -0.71
C GLY A 344 6.55 -39.63 -0.68
N ARG A 345 5.22 -39.64 -0.45
CA ARG A 345 4.37 -38.43 -0.52
C ARG A 345 4.85 -37.27 0.35
N ALA A 346 5.41 -37.56 1.53
CA ALA A 346 5.92 -36.55 2.44
C ALA A 346 7.06 -35.74 1.79
N LEU A 347 8.02 -36.42 1.14
CA LEU A 347 9.13 -35.77 0.46
C LEU A 347 8.63 -34.91 -0.72
N TYR A 348 7.78 -35.46 -1.59
CA TYR A 348 7.23 -34.70 -2.70
C TYR A 348 6.44 -33.46 -2.24
N ARG A 349 5.66 -33.59 -1.16
CA ARG A 349 4.91 -32.46 -0.59
C ARG A 349 5.84 -31.35 -0.10
N VAL A 350 6.94 -31.69 0.58
CA VAL A 350 7.93 -30.71 1.05
C VAL A 350 8.59 -30.01 -0.14
N LEU A 351 9.03 -30.75 -1.16
CA LEU A 351 9.69 -30.18 -2.33
C LEU A 351 8.76 -29.25 -3.13
N LEU A 352 7.49 -29.63 -3.30
CA LEU A 352 6.51 -28.82 -4.05
C LEU A 352 6.09 -27.54 -3.31
N ILE A 353 6.17 -27.51 -1.98
CA ILE A 353 5.83 -26.32 -1.17
C ILE A 353 7.00 -25.34 -1.07
N LEU A 354 8.24 -25.80 -1.32
CA LEU A 354 9.46 -25.02 -1.17
C LEU A 354 9.43 -23.63 -1.84
N PRO A 355 8.92 -23.47 -3.09
CA PRO A 355 8.87 -22.14 -3.72
C PRO A 355 8.05 -21.11 -2.93
N TYR A 356 6.99 -21.56 -2.23
CA TYR A 356 6.14 -20.69 -1.42
C TYR A 356 6.70 -20.44 -0.02
N ALA A 357 7.57 -21.32 0.48
CA ALA A 357 8.24 -21.15 1.75
C ALA A 357 9.36 -20.09 1.70
N MET A 358 9.90 -19.82 0.51
CA MET A 358 10.95 -18.83 0.31
C MET A 358 10.41 -17.40 0.23
N PRO A 359 11.16 -16.39 0.72
CA PRO A 359 10.77 -14.99 0.57
C PRO A 359 10.60 -14.61 -0.91
N SER A 360 9.39 -14.19 -1.30
CA SER A 360 9.04 -13.93 -2.70
C SER A 360 9.89 -12.84 -3.34
N PHE A 361 10.20 -11.76 -2.61
CA PHE A 361 11.06 -10.67 -3.08
C PHE A 361 12.42 -11.19 -3.60
N ALA A 362 13.09 -12.03 -2.80
CA ALA A 362 14.39 -12.57 -3.18
C ALA A 362 14.28 -13.48 -4.41
N MET A 363 13.26 -14.32 -4.47
CA MET A 363 13.04 -15.23 -5.60
C MET A 363 12.74 -14.47 -6.90
N LEU A 364 12.00 -13.36 -6.85
CA LEU A 364 11.70 -12.55 -8.03
C LEU A 364 12.98 -11.94 -8.64
N LEU A 365 13.92 -11.50 -7.80
CA LEU A 365 15.22 -10.99 -8.26
C LEU A 365 16.10 -12.11 -8.83
N VAL A 366 16.13 -13.27 -8.18
CA VAL A 366 16.83 -14.45 -8.71
C VAL A 366 16.27 -14.84 -10.08
N TRP A 367 14.95 -14.87 -10.24
CA TRP A 367 14.32 -15.14 -11.54
C TRP A 367 14.69 -14.11 -12.60
N ARG A 368 14.75 -12.82 -12.24
CA ARG A 368 15.23 -11.77 -13.15
C ARG A 368 16.63 -12.07 -13.67
N ASP A 369 17.55 -12.47 -12.79
CA ASP A 369 18.93 -12.82 -13.17
C ASP A 369 18.98 -14.12 -13.99
N LEU A 370 18.14 -15.10 -13.69
CA LEU A 370 18.01 -16.34 -14.45
C LEU A 370 17.52 -16.11 -15.89
N PHE A 371 16.70 -15.07 -16.10
CA PHE A 371 16.19 -14.65 -17.41
C PHE A 371 17.12 -13.67 -18.14
N ASN A 372 18.27 -13.32 -17.58
CA ASN A 372 19.21 -12.44 -18.28
C ASN A 372 19.65 -13.04 -19.63
N THR A 373 19.68 -12.21 -20.68
CA THR A 373 19.97 -12.65 -22.04
C THR A 373 21.40 -13.18 -22.19
N ASP A 374 22.38 -12.48 -21.62
CA ASP A 374 23.82 -12.76 -21.79
C ASP A 374 24.32 -13.86 -20.84
N PHE A 375 23.81 -13.86 -19.60
CA PHE A 375 24.32 -14.75 -18.55
C PHE A 375 23.27 -15.59 -17.82
N GLY A 376 22.01 -15.47 -18.20
CA GLY A 376 20.91 -16.19 -17.55
C GLY A 376 21.02 -17.70 -17.72
N LEU A 377 20.77 -18.41 -16.62
CA LEU A 377 20.80 -19.87 -16.60
C LEU A 377 19.74 -20.47 -17.52
N VAL A 378 18.58 -19.81 -17.71
CA VAL A 378 17.50 -20.33 -18.56
C VAL A 378 17.98 -20.48 -20.00
N ASN A 379 18.58 -19.44 -20.57
CA ASN A 379 19.13 -19.49 -21.93
C ASN A 379 20.25 -20.54 -22.04
N ARG A 380 21.19 -20.57 -21.09
CA ARG A 380 22.32 -21.51 -21.11
C ARG A 380 21.90 -22.97 -20.97
N LEU A 381 20.94 -23.28 -20.11
CA LEU A 381 20.50 -24.65 -19.84
C LEU A 381 19.71 -25.24 -21.01
N PHE A 382 18.88 -24.41 -21.66
CA PHE A 382 18.02 -24.84 -22.76
C PHE A 382 18.61 -24.55 -24.14
N GLY A 383 19.79 -23.94 -24.23
CA GLY A 383 20.42 -23.54 -25.50
C GLY A 383 19.60 -22.52 -26.27
N LEU A 384 18.92 -21.61 -25.56
CA LEU A 384 18.07 -20.57 -26.13
C LEU A 384 18.84 -19.25 -26.25
N ASP A 385 18.48 -18.44 -27.23
CA ASP A 385 18.97 -17.06 -27.41
C ASP A 385 17.77 -16.09 -27.41
N VAL A 386 17.00 -16.14 -26.31
CA VAL A 386 15.78 -15.34 -26.15
C VAL A 386 16.09 -14.16 -25.25
N ASP A 387 15.79 -12.95 -25.72
CA ASP A 387 15.75 -11.77 -24.88
C ASP A 387 14.46 -11.77 -24.05
N TRP A 388 14.52 -12.43 -22.89
CA TRP A 388 13.36 -12.63 -22.02
C TRP A 388 12.78 -11.34 -21.47
N LEU A 389 13.58 -10.28 -21.33
CA LEU A 389 13.16 -9.04 -20.67
C LEU A 389 13.02 -7.85 -21.64
N GLY A 390 13.70 -7.87 -22.78
CA GLY A 390 13.60 -6.81 -23.79
C GLY A 390 12.49 -7.02 -24.84
N GLY A 391 12.02 -8.25 -25.05
CA GLY A 391 10.88 -8.53 -25.93
C GLY A 391 9.53 -8.40 -25.23
N VAL A 392 8.52 -7.83 -25.91
CA VAL A 392 7.17 -7.62 -25.33
C VAL A 392 6.52 -8.95 -24.88
N TRP A 393 6.50 -9.95 -25.76
CA TRP A 393 5.85 -11.22 -25.46
C TRP A 393 6.70 -12.14 -24.59
N SER A 394 8.02 -12.08 -24.73
CA SER A 394 8.95 -12.84 -23.89
C SER A 394 8.91 -12.35 -22.45
N ALA A 395 8.88 -11.02 -22.22
CA ALA A 395 8.75 -10.43 -20.89
C ALA A 395 7.40 -10.78 -20.24
N ARG A 396 6.31 -10.68 -21.00
CA ARG A 396 4.97 -11.10 -20.55
C ARG A 396 4.93 -12.57 -20.15
N LEU A 397 5.54 -13.44 -20.96
CA LEU A 397 5.64 -14.86 -20.66
C LEU A 397 6.49 -15.11 -19.41
N ALA A 398 7.65 -14.44 -19.30
CA ALA A 398 8.54 -14.56 -18.15
C ALA A 398 7.81 -14.26 -16.84
N VAL A 399 7.09 -13.13 -16.74
CA VAL A 399 6.35 -12.78 -15.50
C VAL A 399 5.28 -13.83 -15.18
N VAL A 400 4.54 -14.34 -16.18
CA VAL A 400 3.52 -15.38 -15.95
C VAL A 400 4.16 -16.68 -15.48
N LEU A 401 5.32 -17.08 -16.02
CA LEU A 401 6.05 -18.28 -15.60
C LEU A 401 6.57 -18.17 -14.17
N VAL A 402 7.14 -17.01 -13.80
CA VAL A 402 7.59 -16.75 -12.42
C VAL A 402 6.41 -16.79 -11.46
N GLN A 403 5.30 -16.16 -11.83
CA GLN A 403 4.08 -16.17 -11.02
C GLN A 403 3.48 -17.58 -10.90
N MET A 404 3.57 -18.39 -11.96
CA MET A 404 3.17 -19.79 -11.92
C MET A 404 4.03 -20.57 -10.92
N TRP A 405 5.37 -20.41 -10.97
CA TRP A 405 6.30 -21.09 -10.08
C TRP A 405 6.13 -20.70 -8.60
N LEU A 406 5.94 -19.40 -8.33
CA LEU A 406 5.70 -18.90 -6.96
C LEU A 406 4.30 -19.25 -6.44
N GLY A 407 3.28 -19.24 -7.31
CA GLY A 407 1.88 -19.32 -6.91
C GLY A 407 1.28 -20.73 -6.92
N PHE A 408 1.80 -21.68 -7.70
CA PHE A 408 1.24 -23.03 -7.76
C PHE A 408 1.25 -23.77 -6.40
N PRO A 409 2.23 -23.58 -5.49
CA PRO A 409 2.21 -24.34 -4.23
C PRO A 409 1.05 -23.96 -3.31
N TYR A 410 0.62 -22.70 -3.36
CA TYR A 410 -0.59 -22.24 -2.67
C TYR A 410 -1.82 -22.99 -3.21
N MET A 411 -1.99 -23.03 -4.54
CA MET A 411 -3.10 -23.74 -5.17
C MET A 411 -3.03 -25.26 -4.92
N PHE A 412 -1.84 -25.84 -4.91
CA PHE A 412 -1.61 -27.24 -4.53
C PHE A 412 -2.07 -27.54 -3.10
N LEU A 413 -1.71 -26.68 -2.13
CA LEU A 413 -2.08 -26.88 -0.72
C LEU A 413 -3.60 -26.80 -0.54
N VAL A 414 -4.21 -25.76 -1.12
CA VAL A 414 -5.65 -25.54 -1.04
C VAL A 414 -6.41 -26.66 -1.74
N ALA A 415 -6.02 -27.05 -2.96
CA ALA A 415 -6.65 -28.14 -3.70
C ALA A 415 -6.49 -29.48 -2.97
N THR A 416 -5.35 -29.72 -2.31
CA THR A 416 -5.14 -30.91 -1.48
C THR A 416 -6.09 -30.95 -0.28
N GLY A 417 -6.27 -29.82 0.41
CA GLY A 417 -7.22 -29.72 1.52
C GLY A 417 -8.68 -29.92 1.07
N ALA A 418 -9.06 -29.29 -0.05
CA ALA A 418 -10.38 -29.44 -0.64
C ALA A 418 -10.65 -30.89 -1.10
N LEU A 419 -9.67 -31.56 -1.72
CA LEU A 419 -9.77 -32.97 -2.10
C LEU A 419 -10.01 -33.89 -0.89
N GLN A 420 -9.37 -33.60 0.24
CA GLN A 420 -9.51 -34.39 1.47
C GLN A 420 -10.88 -34.22 2.14
N ALA A 421 -11.57 -33.11 1.89
CA ALA A 421 -12.91 -32.85 2.42
C ALA A 421 -14.01 -33.60 1.66
N ILE A 422 -13.75 -34.09 0.44
CA ILE A 422 -14.73 -34.82 -0.37
C ILE A 422 -14.92 -36.24 0.21
N PRO A 423 -16.14 -36.65 0.61
CA PRO A 423 -16.40 -38.00 1.07
C PRO A 423 -16.05 -39.05 0.01
N ARG A 424 -15.31 -40.09 0.40
CA ARG A 424 -14.87 -41.17 -0.52
C ARG A 424 -16.04 -41.93 -1.14
N GLU A 425 -17.14 -42.04 -0.42
CA GLU A 425 -18.37 -42.71 -0.84
C GLU A 425 -18.90 -42.18 -2.18
N LEU A 426 -18.76 -40.86 -2.44
CA LEU A 426 -19.20 -40.25 -3.71
C LEU A 426 -18.37 -40.75 -4.90
N THR A 427 -17.06 -40.90 -4.70
CA THR A 427 -16.17 -41.43 -5.75
C THR A 427 -16.34 -42.94 -5.94
N GLU A 428 -16.59 -43.68 -4.87
CA GLU A 428 -16.88 -45.11 -4.92
C GLU A 428 -18.21 -45.40 -5.62
N ALA A 429 -19.28 -44.66 -5.27
CA ALA A 429 -20.59 -44.75 -5.92
C ALA A 429 -20.47 -44.52 -7.44
N SER A 430 -19.72 -43.49 -7.85
CA SER A 430 -19.51 -43.23 -9.29
C SER A 430 -18.80 -44.38 -10.02
N THR A 431 -17.92 -45.11 -9.32
CA THR A 431 -17.21 -46.26 -9.88
C THR A 431 -18.15 -47.47 -10.00
N VAL A 432 -19.05 -47.66 -9.04
CA VAL A 432 -20.11 -48.69 -9.10
C VAL A 432 -21.09 -48.42 -10.25
N ASP A 433 -21.39 -47.15 -10.53
CA ASP A 433 -22.20 -46.72 -11.69
C ASP A 433 -21.47 -46.83 -13.04
N GLY A 434 -20.25 -47.38 -13.07
CA GLY A 434 -19.47 -47.61 -14.28
C GLY A 434 -18.75 -46.36 -14.83
N ALA A 435 -18.65 -45.28 -14.06
CA ALA A 435 -17.93 -44.09 -14.50
C ALA A 435 -16.41 -44.35 -14.52
N GLY A 436 -15.77 -44.06 -15.66
CA GLY A 436 -14.30 -44.10 -15.77
C GLY A 436 -13.63 -42.96 -14.96
N PRO A 437 -12.30 -43.03 -14.71
CA PRO A 437 -11.60 -42.04 -13.87
C PRO A 437 -11.77 -40.57 -14.33
N TRP A 438 -11.74 -40.32 -15.64
CA TRP A 438 -11.97 -38.98 -16.18
C TRP A 438 -13.43 -38.52 -16.03
N GLN A 439 -14.39 -39.45 -16.15
CA GLN A 439 -15.81 -39.14 -15.96
C GLN A 439 -16.10 -38.85 -14.49
N SER A 440 -15.59 -39.67 -13.57
CA SER A 440 -15.68 -39.45 -12.12
C SER A 440 -15.04 -38.11 -11.73
N PHE A 441 -13.84 -37.81 -12.23
CA PHE A 441 -13.21 -36.51 -12.01
C PHE A 441 -14.06 -35.35 -12.54
N ARG A 442 -14.46 -35.37 -13.81
CA ARG A 442 -15.16 -34.24 -14.44
C ARG A 442 -16.57 -34.02 -13.92
N ARG A 443 -17.28 -35.09 -13.52
CA ARG A 443 -18.69 -35.05 -13.12
C ARG A 443 -18.91 -35.05 -11.61
N VAL A 444 -17.96 -35.55 -10.82
CA VAL A 444 -18.10 -35.64 -9.35
C VAL A 444 -17.04 -34.79 -8.66
N THR A 445 -15.76 -35.11 -8.83
CA THR A 445 -14.68 -34.47 -8.06
C THR A 445 -14.51 -32.98 -8.40
N LEU A 446 -14.40 -32.63 -9.69
CA LEU A 446 -14.15 -31.25 -10.11
C LEU A 446 -15.29 -30.31 -9.75
N PRO A 447 -16.59 -30.63 -9.97
CA PRO A 447 -17.68 -29.78 -9.52
C PRO A 447 -17.66 -29.53 -8.01
N LEU A 448 -17.46 -30.57 -7.19
CA LEU A 448 -17.38 -30.45 -5.73
C LEU A 448 -16.16 -29.62 -5.29
N LEU A 449 -15.02 -29.80 -5.95
CA LEU A 449 -13.83 -28.96 -5.72
C LEU A 449 -14.12 -27.50 -6.06
N MET A 450 -14.79 -27.22 -7.18
CA MET A 450 -15.06 -25.85 -7.60
C MET A 450 -15.93 -25.09 -6.59
N VAL A 451 -16.82 -25.75 -5.84
CA VAL A 451 -17.58 -25.10 -4.74
C VAL A 451 -16.62 -24.53 -3.69
N ALA A 452 -15.64 -25.32 -3.25
CA ALA A 452 -14.66 -24.89 -2.25
C ALA A 452 -13.59 -23.93 -2.81
N LEU A 453 -13.18 -24.12 -4.06
CA LEU A 453 -12.04 -23.41 -4.66
C LEU A 453 -12.42 -22.08 -5.30
N THR A 454 -13.66 -21.90 -5.75
CA THR A 454 -14.05 -20.68 -6.49
C THR A 454 -13.84 -19.38 -5.68
N PRO A 455 -14.22 -19.26 -4.39
CA PRO A 455 -13.94 -18.05 -3.61
C PRO A 455 -12.43 -17.73 -3.52
N LEU A 456 -11.60 -18.77 -3.47
CA LEU A 456 -10.14 -18.65 -3.40
C LEU A 456 -9.54 -18.27 -4.75
N LEU A 457 -10.09 -18.76 -5.86
CA LEU A 457 -9.73 -18.34 -7.21
C LEU A 457 -10.09 -16.87 -7.46
N ILE A 458 -11.25 -16.40 -6.98
CA ILE A 458 -11.62 -14.97 -7.06
C ILE A 458 -10.64 -14.13 -6.25
N SER A 459 -10.30 -14.56 -5.04
CA SER A 459 -9.33 -13.88 -4.19
C SER A 459 -7.94 -13.84 -4.83
N SER A 460 -7.53 -14.95 -5.46
CA SER A 460 -6.27 -15.05 -6.20
C SER A 460 -6.25 -14.16 -7.45
N PHE A 461 -7.39 -14.01 -8.13
CA PHE A 461 -7.53 -13.05 -9.23
C PHE A 461 -7.33 -11.62 -8.74
N ALA A 462 -8.01 -11.21 -7.67
CA ALA A 462 -7.88 -9.87 -7.10
C ALA A 462 -6.44 -9.58 -6.63
N PHE A 463 -5.76 -10.59 -6.08
CA PHE A 463 -4.34 -10.52 -5.72
C PHE A 463 -3.46 -10.32 -6.96
N ASN A 464 -3.59 -11.17 -7.99
CA ASN A 464 -2.76 -11.08 -9.19
C ASN A 464 -3.03 -9.79 -10.00
N PHE A 465 -4.25 -9.26 -9.99
CA PHE A 465 -4.58 -7.97 -10.63
C PHE A 465 -3.80 -6.79 -10.03
N ASN A 466 -3.36 -6.90 -8.77
CA ASN A 466 -2.61 -5.88 -8.05
C ASN A 466 -1.22 -6.36 -7.64
N ASN A 467 -0.66 -7.35 -8.34
CA ASN A 467 0.61 -7.97 -7.95
C ASN A 467 1.81 -7.13 -8.38
N PHE A 468 1.99 -6.02 -7.65
CA PHE A 468 3.06 -5.05 -7.87
C PHE A 468 4.44 -5.71 -7.90
N ASN A 469 4.74 -6.57 -6.92
CA ASN A 469 6.05 -7.19 -6.76
C ASN A 469 6.43 -8.06 -7.96
N ALA A 470 5.50 -8.87 -8.49
CA ALA A 470 5.80 -9.78 -9.60
C ALA A 470 6.29 -9.05 -10.85
N VAL A 471 5.73 -7.86 -11.14
CA VAL A 471 6.17 -7.07 -12.30
C VAL A 471 7.35 -6.17 -11.94
N TYR A 472 7.26 -5.41 -10.84
CA TYR A 472 8.28 -4.43 -10.49
C TYR A 472 9.65 -5.07 -10.26
N LEU A 473 9.72 -6.23 -9.61
CA LEU A 473 11.00 -6.87 -9.27
C LEU A 473 11.56 -7.76 -10.37
N THR A 474 10.73 -8.19 -11.33
CA THR A 474 11.18 -9.06 -12.43
C THR A 474 11.51 -8.27 -13.69
N THR A 475 10.68 -7.28 -14.06
CA THR A 475 10.81 -6.56 -15.34
C THR A 475 10.80 -5.04 -15.17
N GLU A 476 10.54 -4.53 -13.97
CA GLU A 476 10.35 -3.11 -13.69
C GLU A 476 9.28 -2.45 -14.59
N GLY A 477 8.33 -3.25 -15.11
CA GLY A 477 7.29 -2.81 -16.04
C GLY A 477 7.68 -2.87 -17.52
N GLY A 478 8.96 -3.09 -17.84
CA GLY A 478 9.49 -3.09 -19.19
C GLY A 478 9.02 -4.26 -20.07
N PRO A 479 9.41 -4.27 -21.37
CA PRO A 479 10.11 -3.20 -22.08
C PRO A 479 9.25 -1.95 -22.28
N PHE A 480 9.88 -0.78 -22.42
CA PHE A 480 9.20 0.49 -22.65
C PHE A 480 9.18 0.85 -24.13
N PRO A 481 8.02 1.26 -24.67
CA PRO A 481 7.94 1.71 -26.05
C PRO A 481 8.60 3.10 -26.18
N ALA A 482 9.29 3.34 -27.30
CA ALA A 482 10.08 4.55 -27.52
C ALA A 482 9.24 5.83 -27.55
N ASP A 483 7.98 5.72 -27.98
CA ASP A 483 6.98 6.79 -28.03
C ASP A 483 6.35 7.11 -26.68
N ASN A 484 6.42 6.21 -25.69
CA ASN A 484 5.86 6.44 -24.37
C ASN A 484 6.63 5.71 -23.23
N PRO A 485 7.61 6.36 -22.60
CA PRO A 485 8.39 5.75 -21.52
C PRO A 485 7.64 5.67 -20.18
N THR A 486 6.37 6.09 -20.12
CA THR A 486 5.60 6.14 -18.85
C THR A 486 4.80 4.86 -18.59
N ALA A 487 4.57 4.03 -19.60
CA ALA A 487 3.85 2.76 -19.46
C ALA A 487 4.58 1.67 -20.25
N GLY A 488 5.12 0.69 -19.53
CA GLY A 488 5.82 -0.43 -20.15
C GLY A 488 4.89 -1.58 -20.54
N ALA A 489 5.43 -2.55 -21.28
CA ALA A 489 4.65 -3.61 -21.88
C ALA A 489 4.13 -4.67 -20.89
N THR A 490 4.79 -4.80 -19.73
CA THR A 490 4.40 -5.72 -18.65
C THR A 490 3.76 -5.00 -17.45
N ASP A 491 3.74 -3.66 -17.45
CA ASP A 491 3.15 -2.88 -16.36
C ASP A 491 1.73 -3.35 -16.05
N LEU A 492 1.43 -3.52 -14.77
CA LEU A 492 0.08 -3.62 -14.24
C LEU A 492 -0.44 -2.21 -13.96
N LEU A 493 -1.76 -2.05 -13.79
CA LEU A 493 -2.31 -0.75 -13.42
C LEU A 493 -1.68 -0.22 -12.11
N ILE A 494 -1.35 -1.11 -11.17
CA ILE A 494 -0.69 -0.72 -9.91
C ILE A 494 0.77 -0.27 -10.11
N THR A 495 1.56 -0.91 -10.98
CA THR A 495 2.96 -0.50 -11.23
C THR A 495 3.01 0.78 -12.07
N TYR A 496 2.11 0.93 -13.03
CA TYR A 496 1.89 2.18 -13.75
C TYR A 496 1.52 3.33 -12.81
N THR A 497 0.55 3.11 -11.91
CA THR A 497 0.13 4.10 -10.91
C THR A 497 1.27 4.48 -9.97
N PHE A 498 2.05 3.50 -9.52
CA PHE A 498 3.23 3.75 -8.69
C PHE A 498 4.27 4.61 -9.41
N ARG A 499 4.53 4.35 -10.70
CA ARG A 499 5.45 5.16 -11.52
C ARG A 499 4.98 6.60 -11.68
N LEU A 500 3.67 6.83 -11.81
CA LEU A 500 3.11 8.19 -11.84
C LEU A 500 3.23 8.91 -10.49
N ALA A 501 3.12 8.18 -9.38
CA ALA A 501 3.20 8.75 -8.04
C ALA A 501 4.66 9.03 -7.60
N PHE A 502 5.60 8.16 -7.96
CA PHE A 502 6.96 8.14 -7.39
C PHE A 502 8.09 8.12 -8.43
N GLY A 503 7.76 8.19 -9.72
CA GLY A 503 8.75 8.20 -10.79
C GLY A 503 9.51 9.54 -10.91
N ALA A 504 10.59 9.52 -11.69
CA ALA A 504 11.49 10.67 -11.86
C ALA A 504 10.87 11.87 -12.60
N ALA A 505 9.71 11.70 -13.25
CA ALA A 505 9.02 12.74 -14.03
C ALA A 505 8.14 13.69 -13.19
N GLY A 506 8.21 13.60 -11.87
CA GLY A 506 7.42 14.41 -10.93
C GLY A 506 6.25 13.61 -10.32
N ALA A 507 6.05 13.79 -9.02
CA ALA A 507 5.06 13.04 -8.25
C ALA A 507 3.63 13.53 -8.49
N GLN A 508 2.76 12.71 -9.08
CA GLN A 508 1.34 13.04 -9.31
C GLN A 508 0.42 12.26 -8.38
N TYR A 509 0.49 12.51 -7.07
CA TYR A 509 -0.24 11.73 -6.06
C TYR A 509 -1.77 11.75 -6.22
N GLY A 510 -2.37 12.90 -6.49
CA GLY A 510 -3.80 13.06 -6.71
C GLY A 510 -4.28 12.32 -7.94
N PHE A 511 -3.52 12.41 -9.04
CA PHE A 511 -3.81 11.68 -10.27
C PHE A 511 -3.66 10.16 -10.09
N ALA A 512 -2.57 9.72 -9.45
CA ALA A 512 -2.34 8.31 -9.13
C ALA A 512 -3.42 7.74 -8.20
N ALA A 513 -3.90 8.53 -7.24
CA ALA A 513 -5.02 8.16 -6.38
C ALA A 513 -6.32 7.97 -7.18
N ALA A 514 -6.58 8.80 -8.19
CA ALA A 514 -7.74 8.62 -9.08
C ALA A 514 -7.66 7.31 -9.87
N ILE A 515 -6.48 6.95 -10.37
CA ILE A 515 -6.26 5.65 -11.03
C ILE A 515 -6.47 4.50 -10.04
N SER A 516 -6.03 4.63 -8.78
CA SER A 516 -6.28 3.64 -7.73
C SER A 516 -7.77 3.45 -7.43
N VAL A 517 -8.58 4.51 -7.52
CA VAL A 517 -10.05 4.42 -7.41
C VAL A 517 -10.64 3.64 -8.60
N PHE A 518 -10.14 3.86 -9.83
CA PHE A 518 -10.54 3.05 -10.99
C PHE A 518 -10.18 1.57 -10.79
N ILE A 519 -8.96 1.27 -10.35
CA ILE A 519 -8.50 -0.09 -10.03
C ILE A 519 -9.44 -0.74 -9.02
N PHE A 520 -9.74 -0.04 -7.92
CA PHE A 520 -10.67 -0.51 -6.89
C PHE A 520 -12.06 -0.81 -7.48
N ALA A 521 -12.62 0.11 -8.26
CA ALA A 521 -13.95 -0.07 -8.87
C ALA A 521 -13.98 -1.28 -9.82
N ILE A 522 -12.94 -1.46 -10.65
CA ILE A 522 -12.83 -2.59 -11.58
C ILE A 522 -12.75 -3.91 -10.81
N VAL A 523 -11.84 -4.03 -9.84
CA VAL A 523 -11.69 -5.25 -9.05
C VAL A 523 -12.93 -5.55 -8.22
N ALA A 524 -13.55 -4.53 -7.62
CA ALA A 524 -14.78 -4.67 -6.86
C ALA A 524 -15.94 -5.16 -7.75
N LEU A 525 -16.09 -4.60 -8.95
CA LEU A 525 -17.12 -5.02 -9.91
C LEU A 525 -16.91 -6.47 -10.34
N LEU A 526 -15.70 -6.83 -10.76
CA LEU A 526 -15.35 -8.19 -11.20
C LEU A 526 -15.54 -9.20 -10.05
N SER A 527 -15.13 -8.84 -8.84
CA SER A 527 -15.30 -9.69 -7.66
C SER A 527 -16.78 -9.85 -7.31
N ALA A 528 -17.56 -8.77 -7.30
CA ALA A 528 -19.00 -8.83 -6.99
C ALA A 528 -19.76 -9.70 -8.00
N VAL A 529 -19.46 -9.59 -9.29
CA VAL A 529 -20.04 -10.45 -10.33
C VAL A 529 -19.66 -11.92 -10.10
N SER A 530 -18.39 -12.18 -9.76
CA SER A 530 -17.90 -13.54 -9.53
C SER A 530 -18.54 -14.18 -8.29
N PHE A 531 -18.56 -13.49 -7.15
CA PHE A 531 -19.18 -13.97 -5.91
C PHE A 531 -20.69 -14.23 -6.07
N ARG A 532 -21.42 -13.38 -6.81
CA ARG A 532 -22.85 -13.59 -7.09
C ARG A 532 -23.11 -14.88 -7.88
N ARG A 533 -22.19 -15.25 -8.79
CA ARG A 533 -22.28 -16.51 -9.54
C ARG A 533 -21.95 -17.71 -8.65
N THR A 534 -20.98 -17.57 -7.74
CA THR A 534 -20.59 -18.64 -6.81
C THR A 534 -21.69 -18.98 -5.80
N ARG A 535 -22.39 -17.98 -5.25
CA ARG A 535 -23.52 -18.22 -4.34
C ARG A 535 -24.59 -19.14 -4.94
N ARG A 536 -24.89 -18.99 -6.22
CA ARG A 536 -25.82 -19.90 -6.93
C ARG A 536 -25.31 -21.34 -7.02
N GLN A 537 -24.00 -21.54 -7.03
CA GLN A 537 -23.41 -22.88 -7.04
C GLN A 537 -23.44 -23.48 -5.65
N GLU A 538 -23.14 -22.71 -4.60
CA GLU A 538 -23.29 -23.16 -3.21
C GLU A 538 -24.73 -23.58 -2.91
N GLU A 539 -25.73 -22.80 -3.33
CA GLU A 539 -27.17 -23.14 -3.15
C GLU A 539 -27.62 -24.41 -3.91
N LEU A 540 -26.90 -24.83 -4.94
CA LEU A 540 -27.23 -26.04 -5.72
C LEU A 540 -26.59 -27.31 -5.16
N TYR A 541 -25.51 -27.18 -4.39
CA TYR A 541 -24.73 -28.31 -3.86
C TYR A 541 -24.75 -28.41 -2.32
N ALA A 542 -25.27 -27.41 -1.61
CA ALA A 542 -25.64 -27.47 -0.20
C ALA A 542 -27.02 -28.12 -0.04
#